data_AF-M1BX46-F1
#
_entry.id   AF-M1BX46-F1
#
_cell.length_a   1.000
_cell.length_b   1.000
_cell.length_c   1.000
_cell.angle_alpha   90.00
_cell.angle_beta   90.00
_cell.angle_gamma   90.00
#
_symmetry.space_group_name_H-M   'P 1'
#
loop_
_entity.id
_entity.type
_entity.pdbx_description
1 polymer ?
#
loop_
_entity_poly.entity_id
_entity_poly.type
_entity_poly.pdbx_seq_one_letter_code
_entity_poly.pdbx_strand_id
1 'polypeptide(L)'
;MNDLFSGSFSRHGENDHDQDSHGIEMGDTGGVNLDKFFEDVEAIKDELKNLEKIYAQLQSSNEKSKTLHNAKAVKDLRSKMDDDVSLALKKAKFIKVRLEALDRSNASNRSLPECGPGSSSDRTRTSVVNGLRKKLHESMNQFNELRQKMASEYRETVQRRYYTVTGENPDETVLDTLISTGKFYSLVSLYIRIHTEN
;
A
#
# COMPACT_ATOMS: atom_id res chain seq x y z
N MET A 1 -41.88 26.20 -7.49
CA MET A 1 -43.12 25.40 -7.40
C MET A 1 -43.46 24.94 -8.81
N ASN A 2 -43.54 23.62 -8.98
CA ASN A 2 -44.40 22.86 -9.91
C ASN A 2 -44.18 23.05 -11.42
N ASP A 3 -44.29 22.05 -12.28
CA ASP A 3 -44.47 20.59 -12.19
C ASP A 3 -44.08 20.05 -13.57
N LEU A 4 -43.22 19.04 -13.65
CA LEU A 4 -42.91 18.33 -14.89
C LEU A 4 -43.00 16.82 -14.66
N PHE A 5 -44.20 16.36 -14.30
CA PHE A 5 -44.61 14.96 -14.42
C PHE A 5 -46.09 14.88 -14.82
N SER A 6 -46.35 14.70 -16.11
CA SER A 6 -47.53 13.96 -16.59
C SER A 6 -47.46 13.78 -18.11
N GLY A 7 -47.10 12.58 -18.52
CA GLY A 7 -47.16 12.11 -19.89
C GLY A 7 -47.70 10.69 -19.91
N SER A 8 -49.01 10.59 -19.72
CA SER A 8 -49.93 9.49 -19.95
C SER A 8 -49.39 8.18 -20.55
N PHE A 9 -49.68 7.09 -19.84
CA PHE A 9 -49.84 5.76 -20.42
C PHE A 9 -51.01 5.76 -21.42
N SER A 10 -50.78 5.24 -22.62
CA SER A 10 -51.85 4.72 -23.48
C SER A 10 -51.39 3.38 -24.03
N ARG A 11 -52.12 2.35 -23.62
CA ARG A 11 -52.02 0.96 -24.02
C ARG A 11 -53.12 0.72 -25.05
N HIS A 12 -52.80 0.41 -26.30
CA HIS A 12 -53.54 -0.59 -27.09
C HIS A 12 -52.83 -0.92 -28.40
N GLY A 13 -52.77 -2.20 -28.72
CA GLY A 13 -52.17 -2.74 -29.93
C GLY A 13 -51.83 -4.21 -29.76
N GLU A 14 -52.86 -5.03 -29.58
CA GLU A 14 -52.78 -6.47 -29.85
C GLU A 14 -52.49 -6.67 -31.34
N ASN A 15 -51.48 -7.48 -31.65
CA ASN A 15 -51.43 -8.32 -32.85
C ASN A 15 -50.48 -9.49 -32.56
N ASP A 16 -51.07 -10.68 -32.65
CA ASP A 16 -50.43 -11.99 -32.53
C ASP A 16 -49.65 -12.37 -33.79
N HIS A 17 -48.72 -13.32 -33.58
CA HIS A 17 -47.97 -14.12 -34.57
C HIS A 17 -46.91 -13.41 -35.42
N ASP A 18 -45.62 -13.65 -35.15
CA ASP A 18 -44.97 -14.81 -35.74
C ASP A 18 -43.57 -15.09 -35.15
N GLN A 19 -43.16 -16.34 -35.32
CA GLN A 19 -41.91 -16.96 -34.90
C GLN A 19 -40.66 -16.12 -35.24
N ASP A 20 -39.87 -15.78 -34.21
CA ASP A 20 -38.46 -16.17 -34.22
C ASP A 20 -37.93 -16.14 -32.78
N SER A 21 -37.99 -17.31 -32.14
CA SER A 21 -37.22 -17.56 -30.93
C SER A 21 -35.76 -17.65 -31.35
N HIS A 22 -35.11 -16.50 -31.55
CA HIS A 22 -33.70 -16.39 -31.22
C HIS A 22 -33.61 -16.51 -29.70
N GLY A 23 -33.72 -17.76 -29.24
CA GLY A 23 -33.01 -18.19 -28.06
C GLY A 23 -31.58 -17.73 -28.29
N ILE A 24 -31.20 -16.65 -27.61
CA ILE A 24 -29.81 -16.41 -27.27
C ILE A 24 -29.48 -17.64 -26.43
N GLU A 25 -29.06 -18.67 -27.14
CA GLU A 25 -28.25 -19.74 -26.60
C GLU A 25 -27.10 -18.96 -25.98
N MET A 26 -27.22 -18.69 -24.68
CA MET A 26 -26.08 -18.50 -23.81
C MET A 26 -25.38 -19.84 -23.90
N GLY A 27 -24.64 -20.01 -25.00
CA GLY A 27 -23.74 -21.11 -25.20
C GLY A 27 -23.01 -21.21 -23.89
N ASP A 28 -23.10 -22.39 -23.31
CA ASP A 28 -22.26 -22.87 -22.25
C ASP A 28 -20.82 -22.67 -22.73
N THR A 29 -20.34 -21.44 -22.55
CA THR A 29 -19.02 -20.96 -22.96
C THR A 29 -18.11 -21.51 -21.90
N GLY A 30 -17.82 -22.81 -22.04
CA GLY A 30 -17.14 -23.68 -21.10
C GLY A 30 -16.31 -22.86 -20.14
N GLY A 31 -16.88 -22.63 -18.95
CA GLY A 31 -16.51 -21.56 -18.03
C GLY A 31 -15.00 -21.39 -18.01
N VAL A 32 -14.53 -20.34 -18.69
CA VAL A 32 -13.14 -19.88 -18.59
C VAL A 32 -12.88 -19.79 -17.10
N ASN A 33 -11.97 -20.61 -16.56
CA ASN A 33 -11.80 -20.80 -15.12
C ASN A 33 -11.30 -19.48 -14.48
N LEU A 34 -12.26 -18.59 -14.24
CA LEU A 34 -12.09 -17.28 -13.62
C LEU A 34 -12.01 -17.44 -12.10
N ASP A 35 -12.55 -18.52 -11.56
CA ASP A 35 -12.54 -18.80 -10.12
C ASP A 35 -11.12 -18.81 -9.57
N LYS A 36 -10.22 -19.59 -10.19
CA LYS A 36 -8.80 -19.63 -9.78
C LYS A 36 -8.12 -18.26 -9.93
N PHE A 37 -8.46 -17.52 -10.98
CA PHE A 37 -7.92 -16.18 -11.17
C PHE A 37 -8.36 -15.23 -10.06
N PHE A 38 -9.64 -15.26 -9.67
CA PHE A 38 -10.16 -14.42 -8.61
C PHE A 38 -9.67 -14.85 -7.23
N GLU A 39 -9.44 -16.14 -7.00
CA GLU A 39 -8.76 -16.64 -5.80
C GLU A 39 -7.34 -16.06 -5.66
N ASP A 40 -6.55 -16.10 -6.75
CA ASP A 40 -5.21 -15.51 -6.78
C ASP A 40 -5.25 -13.98 -6.57
N VAL A 41 -6.24 -13.30 -7.16
CA VAL A 41 -6.47 -11.86 -7.00
C VAL A 41 -6.80 -11.49 -5.56
N GLU A 42 -7.71 -12.23 -4.90
CA GLU A 42 -8.07 -11.96 -3.50
C GLU A 42 -6.89 -12.19 -2.56
N ALA A 43 -6.11 -13.25 -2.79
CA ALA A 43 -4.92 -13.49 -2.00
C ALA A 43 -3.85 -12.39 -2.18
N ILE A 44 -3.74 -11.79 -3.37
CA ILE A 44 -2.89 -10.59 -3.57
C ILE A 44 -3.48 -9.36 -2.86
N LYS A 45 -4.79 -9.15 -2.90
CA LYS A 45 -5.45 -8.04 -2.19
C LYS A 45 -5.23 -8.15 -0.69
N ASP A 46 -5.27 -9.34 -0.12
CA ASP A 46 -5.02 -9.54 1.31
C ASP A 46 -3.56 -9.25 1.69
N GLU A 47 -2.61 -9.60 0.84
CA GLU A 47 -1.22 -9.18 1.02
C GLU A 47 -1.03 -7.66 0.91
N LEU A 48 -1.74 -6.99 0.01
CA LEU A 48 -1.76 -5.52 -0.06
C LEU A 48 -2.35 -4.89 1.20
N LYS A 49 -3.45 -5.42 1.74
CA LYS A 49 -4.00 -4.97 3.04
C LYS A 49 -2.98 -5.17 4.17
N ASN A 50 -2.24 -6.27 4.17
CA ASN A 50 -1.19 -6.51 5.15
C ASN A 50 -0.03 -5.50 5.01
N LEU A 51 0.31 -5.11 3.79
CA LEU A 51 1.29 -4.06 3.53
C LEU A 51 0.83 -2.70 4.08
N GLU A 52 -0.45 -2.34 3.89
CA GLU A 52 -1.07 -1.13 4.48
C GLU A 52 -1.06 -1.15 6.01
N LYS A 53 -1.29 -2.31 6.64
CA LYS A 53 -1.18 -2.46 8.11
C LYS A 53 0.23 -2.20 8.62
N ILE A 54 1.25 -2.73 7.94
CA ILE A 54 2.65 -2.49 8.30
C ILE A 54 2.99 -1.01 8.16
N TYR A 55 2.51 -0.35 7.11
CA TYR A 55 2.68 1.09 6.92
C TYR A 55 2.13 1.88 8.11
N ALA A 56 0.89 1.59 8.53
CA ALA A 56 0.26 2.26 9.66
C ALA A 56 1.01 1.99 10.98
N GLN A 57 1.53 0.77 11.17
CA GLN A 57 2.35 0.40 12.34
C GLN A 57 3.69 1.16 12.36
N LEU A 58 4.36 1.26 11.22
CA LEU A 58 5.61 2.00 11.07
C LEU A 58 5.39 3.50 11.33
N GLN A 59 4.33 4.08 10.78
CA GLN A 59 3.94 5.47 11.03
C GLN A 59 3.66 5.73 12.52
N SER A 60 2.88 4.85 13.17
CA SER A 60 2.61 4.96 14.61
C SER A 60 3.88 4.84 15.45
N SER A 61 4.79 3.95 15.07
CA SER A 61 6.08 3.77 15.75
C SER A 61 6.95 5.02 15.58
N ASN A 62 6.97 5.65 14.39
CA ASN A 62 7.65 6.92 14.20
C ASN A 62 7.10 8.02 15.12
N GLU A 63 5.78 8.19 15.19
CA GLU A 63 5.18 9.20 16.07
C GLU A 63 5.50 8.94 17.56
N LYS A 64 5.47 7.67 17.99
CA LYS A 64 5.88 7.29 19.35
C LYS A 64 7.36 7.59 19.62
N SER A 65 8.23 7.47 18.61
CA SER A 65 9.66 7.74 18.77
C SER A 65 9.95 9.20 19.17
N LYS A 66 9.07 10.13 18.81
CA LYS A 66 9.20 11.57 19.09
C LYS A 66 9.04 11.91 20.57
N THR A 67 8.27 11.10 21.31
CA THR A 67 7.95 11.33 22.74
C THR A 67 8.72 10.40 23.69
N LEU A 68 9.54 9.49 23.16
CA LEU A 68 10.38 8.63 23.99
C LEU A 68 11.64 9.35 24.48
N HIS A 69 11.87 9.26 25.78
CA HIS A 69 13.04 9.85 26.45
C HIS A 69 14.02 8.81 27.01
N ASN A 70 13.63 7.52 27.05
CA ASN A 70 14.50 6.44 27.50
C ASN A 70 15.32 5.87 26.34
N ALA A 71 16.66 5.92 26.46
CA ALA A 71 17.59 5.45 25.45
C ALA A 71 17.37 3.97 25.04
N LYS A 72 17.08 3.09 26.01
CA LYS A 72 16.81 1.68 25.72
C LYS A 72 15.51 1.53 24.90
N ALA A 73 14.43 2.16 25.36
CA ALA A 73 13.13 2.10 24.68
C ALA A 73 13.19 2.67 23.25
N VAL A 74 13.98 3.72 23.02
CA VAL A 74 14.21 4.25 21.67
C VAL A 74 14.93 3.23 20.81
N LYS A 75 16.01 2.61 21.31
CA LYS A 75 16.77 1.61 20.55
C LYS A 75 15.88 0.41 20.18
N ASP A 76 15.09 -0.08 21.12
CA ASP A 76 14.17 -1.19 20.90
C ASP A 76 13.09 -0.81 19.85
N LEU A 77 12.54 0.40 19.94
CA LEU A 77 11.57 0.91 18.96
C LEU A 77 12.17 1.03 17.55
N ARG A 78 13.42 1.50 17.44
CA ARG A 78 14.13 1.57 16.15
C ARG A 78 14.32 0.20 15.54
N SER A 79 14.80 -0.77 16.33
CA SER A 79 14.96 -2.15 15.86
C SER A 79 13.64 -2.69 15.31
N LYS A 80 12.53 -2.45 16.02
CA LYS A 80 11.20 -2.82 15.55
C LYS A 80 10.83 -2.14 14.22
N MET A 81 11.12 -0.85 14.08
CA MET A 81 10.84 -0.12 12.84
C MET A 81 11.67 -0.66 11.66
N ASP A 82 12.92 -1.07 11.88
CA ASP A 82 13.76 -1.72 10.87
C ASP A 82 13.21 -3.10 10.47
N ASP A 83 12.68 -3.86 11.44
CA ASP A 83 11.99 -5.12 11.19
C ASP A 83 10.70 -4.92 10.37
N ASP A 84 9.90 -3.90 10.70
CA ASP A 84 8.67 -3.54 9.98
C ASP A 84 8.99 -3.17 8.51
N VAL A 85 10.04 -2.37 8.28
CA VAL A 85 10.53 -2.04 6.92
C VAL A 85 10.96 -3.30 6.18
N SER A 86 11.73 -4.17 6.83
CA SER A 86 12.19 -5.43 6.24
C SER A 86 11.03 -6.37 5.88
N LEU A 87 9.99 -6.42 6.72
CA LEU A 87 8.78 -7.19 6.48
C LEU A 87 7.97 -6.62 5.31
N ALA A 88 7.80 -5.29 5.25
CA ALA A 88 7.14 -4.62 4.12
C ALA A 88 7.82 -4.95 2.79
N LEU A 89 9.16 -4.90 2.74
CA LEU A 89 9.93 -5.26 1.55
C LEU A 89 9.75 -6.72 1.13
N LYS A 90 9.71 -7.66 2.09
CA LYS A 90 9.46 -9.08 1.82
C LYS A 90 8.07 -9.27 1.22
N LYS A 91 7.02 -8.65 1.79
CA LYS A 91 5.65 -8.71 1.27
C LYS A 91 5.53 -8.08 -0.11
N ALA A 92 6.13 -6.92 -0.34
CA ALA A 92 6.11 -6.27 -1.64
C ALA A 92 6.75 -7.14 -2.74
N LYS A 93 7.88 -7.80 -2.45
CA LYS A 93 8.50 -8.77 -3.36
C LYS A 93 7.59 -9.96 -3.64
N PHE A 94 6.94 -10.50 -2.61
CA PHE A 94 5.99 -11.60 -2.76
C PHE A 94 4.81 -11.22 -3.65
N ILE A 95 4.20 -10.05 -3.42
CA ILE A 95 3.10 -9.52 -4.25
C ILE A 95 3.55 -9.36 -5.70
N LYS A 96 4.75 -8.80 -5.93
CA LYS A 96 5.32 -8.65 -7.27
C LYS A 96 5.41 -9.99 -8.01
N VAL A 97 5.95 -11.02 -7.37
CA VAL A 97 6.05 -12.37 -7.95
C VAL A 97 4.68 -12.95 -8.29
N ARG A 98 3.67 -12.74 -7.44
CA ARG A 98 2.30 -13.19 -7.73
C ARG A 98 1.65 -12.43 -8.87
N LEU A 99 1.90 -11.13 -9.00
CA LEU A 99 1.44 -10.35 -10.15
C LEU A 99 2.06 -10.85 -11.45
N GLU A 100 3.35 -11.17 -11.46
CA GLU A 100 4.02 -11.78 -12.62
C GLU A 100 3.45 -13.16 -12.96
N ALA A 101 3.01 -13.93 -11.95
CA ALA A 101 2.32 -15.20 -12.17
C ALA A 101 0.93 -14.99 -12.80
N LEU A 102 0.18 -13.97 -12.37
CA LEU A 102 -1.07 -13.58 -13.00
C LEU A 102 -0.87 -13.10 -14.44
N ASP A 103 0.20 -12.36 -14.74
CA ASP A 103 0.54 -11.96 -16.12
C ASP A 103 0.76 -13.19 -17.02
N ARG A 104 1.52 -14.19 -16.53
CA ARG A 104 1.72 -15.46 -17.26
C ARG A 104 0.43 -16.24 -17.45
N SER A 105 -0.43 -16.26 -16.42
CA SER A 105 -1.75 -16.88 -16.49
C SER A 105 -2.63 -16.18 -17.54
N ASN A 106 -2.63 -14.84 -17.57
CA ASN A 106 -3.36 -14.05 -18.56
C ASN A 106 -2.84 -14.31 -19.98
N ALA A 107 -1.53 -14.38 -20.17
CA ALA A 107 -0.93 -14.70 -21.46
C ALA A 107 -1.35 -16.10 -21.95
N SER A 108 -1.35 -17.09 -21.05
CA SER A 108 -1.79 -18.45 -21.38
C SER A 108 -3.29 -18.51 -21.71
N ASN A 109 -4.12 -17.77 -20.96
CA ASN A 109 -5.56 -17.71 -21.17
C ASN A 109 -5.94 -17.23 -22.58
N ARG A 110 -5.12 -16.38 -23.21
CA ARG A 110 -5.34 -15.87 -24.58
C ARG A 110 -5.28 -16.93 -25.67
N SER A 111 -4.71 -18.09 -25.37
CA SER A 111 -4.66 -19.22 -26.31
C SER A 111 -5.93 -20.09 -26.30
N LEU A 112 -6.85 -19.85 -25.35
CA LEU A 112 -8.10 -20.58 -25.25
C LEU A 112 -9.15 -20.01 -26.23
N PRO A 113 -10.09 -20.85 -26.72
CA PRO A 113 -11.24 -20.39 -27.50
C PRO A 113 -11.99 -19.26 -26.78
N GLU A 114 -12.48 -18.27 -27.52
CA GLU A 114 -13.22 -17.09 -27.01
C GLU A 114 -12.44 -16.19 -26.01
N CYS A 115 -11.19 -16.51 -25.68
CA CYS A 115 -10.37 -15.79 -24.69
C CYS A 115 -9.25 -14.96 -25.30
N GLY A 116 -9.26 -14.81 -26.63
CA GLY A 116 -8.22 -14.10 -27.36
C GLY A 116 -8.02 -12.64 -26.92
N PRO A 117 -6.95 -11.98 -27.40
CA PRO A 117 -6.68 -10.57 -27.11
C PRO A 117 -7.90 -9.68 -27.36
N GLY A 118 -8.27 -8.85 -26.39
CA GLY A 118 -9.41 -7.94 -26.50
C GLY A 118 -10.79 -8.55 -26.18
N SER A 119 -10.88 -9.86 -25.94
CA SER A 119 -12.09 -10.51 -25.42
C SER A 119 -12.53 -9.91 -24.07
N SER A 120 -13.79 -10.11 -23.71
CA SER A 120 -14.32 -9.66 -22.40
C SER A 120 -13.50 -10.22 -21.23
N SER A 121 -13.12 -11.50 -21.30
CA SER A 121 -12.28 -12.17 -20.30
C SER A 121 -10.87 -11.56 -20.25
N ASP A 122 -10.22 -11.37 -21.40
CA ASP A 122 -8.88 -10.76 -21.47
C ASP A 122 -8.87 -9.33 -20.92
N ARG A 123 -9.86 -8.50 -21.28
CA ARG A 123 -10.00 -7.13 -20.78
C ARG A 123 -10.20 -7.09 -19.27
N THR A 124 -11.07 -7.95 -18.74
CA THR A 124 -11.33 -8.05 -17.29
C THR A 124 -10.06 -8.44 -16.54
N ARG A 125 -9.41 -9.53 -16.95
CA ARG A 125 -8.19 -10.03 -16.29
C ARG A 125 -7.04 -9.02 -16.36
N THR A 126 -6.86 -8.36 -17.51
CA THR A 126 -5.84 -7.33 -17.70
C THR A 126 -6.09 -6.11 -16.82
N SER A 127 -7.34 -5.62 -16.77
CA SER A 127 -7.72 -4.47 -15.96
C SER A 127 -7.48 -4.72 -14.47
N VAL A 128 -7.90 -5.89 -13.96
CA VAL A 128 -7.71 -6.28 -12.56
C VAL A 128 -6.23 -6.33 -12.18
N VAL A 129 -5.39 -7.02 -12.97
CA VAL A 129 -3.94 -7.12 -12.70
C VAL A 129 -3.27 -5.74 -12.74
N ASN A 130 -3.64 -4.88 -13.70
CA ASN A 130 -3.14 -3.51 -13.76
C ASN A 130 -3.54 -2.68 -12.53
N GLY A 131 -4.77 -2.84 -12.04
CA GLY A 131 -5.24 -2.21 -10.81
C GLY A 131 -4.41 -2.62 -9.59
N LEU A 132 -4.15 -3.91 -9.42
CA LEU A 132 -3.31 -4.43 -8.32
C LEU A 132 -1.86 -3.94 -8.43
N ARG A 133 -1.30 -3.89 -9.64
CA ARG A 133 0.06 -3.36 -9.88
C ARG A 133 0.15 -1.88 -9.51
N LYS A 134 -0.84 -1.08 -9.90
CA LYS A 134 -0.92 0.34 -9.53
C LYS A 134 -1.00 0.50 -8.02
N LYS A 135 -1.82 -0.31 -7.34
CA LYS A 135 -1.96 -0.28 -5.88
C LYS A 135 -0.66 -0.64 -5.16
N LEU A 136 0.06 -1.67 -5.61
CA LEU A 136 1.40 -2.00 -5.08
C LEU A 136 2.37 -0.83 -5.25
N HIS A 137 2.38 -0.21 -6.43
CA HIS A 137 3.27 0.93 -6.71
C HIS A 137 2.96 2.12 -5.79
N GLU A 138 1.69 2.47 -5.62
CA GLU A 138 1.25 3.53 -4.72
C GLU A 138 1.67 3.25 -3.27
N SER A 139 1.40 2.03 -2.76
CA SER A 139 1.84 1.65 -1.40
C SER A 139 3.35 1.76 -1.23
N MET A 140 4.14 1.34 -2.22
CA MET A 140 5.60 1.44 -2.14
C MET A 140 6.11 2.89 -2.20
N ASN A 141 5.43 3.77 -2.93
CA ASN A 141 5.74 5.20 -2.92
C ASN A 141 5.48 5.81 -1.54
N GLN A 142 4.34 5.48 -0.92
CA GLN A 142 4.04 5.90 0.46
C GLN A 142 5.10 5.43 1.46
N PHE A 143 5.58 4.17 1.35
CA PHE A 143 6.68 3.68 2.20
C PHE A 143 7.98 4.48 2.00
N ASN A 144 8.31 4.84 0.75
CA ASN A 144 9.50 5.64 0.46
C ASN A 144 9.38 7.05 1.05
N GLU A 145 8.23 7.70 0.90
CA GLU A 145 7.94 9.01 1.48
C GLU A 145 8.01 8.97 3.01
N LEU A 146 7.40 7.96 3.64
CA LEU A 146 7.45 7.79 5.10
C LEU A 146 8.89 7.58 5.58
N ARG A 147 9.68 6.76 4.88
CA ARG A 147 11.10 6.54 5.22
C ARG A 147 11.91 7.84 5.12
N GLN A 148 11.69 8.65 4.08
CA GLN A 148 12.36 9.94 3.92
C GLN A 148 11.98 10.90 5.04
N LYS A 149 10.67 11.00 5.34
CA LYS A 149 10.15 11.81 6.45
C LYS A 149 10.73 11.39 7.80
N MET A 150 10.77 10.09 8.09
CA MET A 150 11.36 9.57 9.32
C MET A 150 12.85 9.95 9.45
N ALA A 151 13.61 9.83 8.36
CA ALA A 151 15.02 10.18 8.35
C ALA A 151 15.24 11.69 8.57
N SER A 152 14.45 12.55 7.92
CA SER A 152 14.55 14.00 8.08
C SER A 152 14.14 14.44 9.49
N GLU A 153 13.00 13.97 10.00
CA GLU A 153 12.51 14.29 11.34
C GLU A 153 13.49 13.86 12.43
N TYR A 154 14.12 12.69 12.27
CA TYR A 154 15.13 12.24 13.21
C TYR A 154 16.39 13.11 13.14
N ARG A 155 16.88 13.42 11.94
CA ARG A 155 18.04 14.30 11.74
C ARG A 155 17.82 15.66 12.39
N GLU A 156 16.68 16.29 12.15
CA GLU A 156 16.30 17.56 12.79
C GLU A 156 16.22 17.46 14.31
N THR A 157 15.70 16.35 14.83
CA THR A 157 15.63 16.12 16.27
C THR A 157 17.03 16.01 16.88
N VAL A 158 17.94 15.29 16.23
CA VAL A 158 19.33 15.17 16.66
C VAL A 158 20.02 16.54 16.65
N GLN A 159 19.88 17.29 15.56
CA GLN A 159 20.45 18.63 15.44
C GLN A 159 19.91 19.58 16.53
N ARG A 160 18.58 19.64 16.71
CA ARG A 160 17.94 20.53 17.69
C ARG A 160 18.42 20.27 19.11
N ARG A 161 18.42 19.01 19.59
CA ARG A 161 18.90 18.79 20.97
C ARG A 161 20.42 18.87 21.09
N TYR A 162 21.20 18.67 20.01
CA TYR A 162 22.64 18.93 20.06
C TYR A 162 22.87 20.40 20.39
N TYR A 163 22.23 21.30 19.63
CA TYR A 163 22.28 22.74 19.89
C TYR A 163 21.81 23.10 21.30
N THR A 164 20.73 22.48 21.80
CA THR A 164 20.26 22.72 23.17
C THR A 164 21.30 22.32 24.23
N VAL A 165 22.10 21.28 23.98
CA VAL A 165 23.09 20.76 24.92
C VAL A 165 24.42 21.51 24.83
N THR A 166 24.86 21.86 23.62
CA THR A 166 26.20 22.41 23.37
C THR A 166 26.20 23.92 23.12
N GLY A 167 25.07 24.50 22.73
CA GLY A 167 24.96 25.89 22.26
C GLY A 167 25.45 26.11 20.83
N GLU A 168 25.91 25.06 20.14
CA GLU A 168 26.54 25.14 18.82
C GLU A 168 25.81 24.25 17.80
N ASN A 169 25.81 24.64 16.53
CA ASN A 169 25.27 23.78 15.47
C ASN A 169 26.28 22.67 15.15
N PRO A 170 25.86 21.40 15.06
CA PRO A 170 26.76 20.33 14.65
C PRO A 170 27.09 20.48 13.16
N ASP A 171 28.33 20.18 12.78
CA ASP A 171 28.63 19.94 11.37
C ASP A 171 28.00 18.62 10.88
N GLU A 172 27.98 18.43 9.56
CA GLU A 172 27.38 17.25 8.92
C GLU A 172 27.99 15.93 9.43
N THR A 173 29.29 15.90 9.70
CA THR A 173 30.00 14.69 10.13
C THR A 173 29.67 14.31 11.57
N VAL A 174 29.53 15.30 12.45
CA VAL A 174 29.09 15.12 13.84
C VAL A 174 27.64 14.63 13.85
N LEU A 175 26.77 15.25 13.04
CA LEU A 175 25.37 14.88 12.95
C LEU A 175 25.19 13.43 12.46
N ASP A 176 25.90 13.02 11.42
CA ASP A 176 25.89 11.64 10.91
C ASP A 176 26.44 10.63 11.92
N THR A 177 27.48 11.00 12.66
CA THR A 177 28.05 10.17 13.73
C THR A 177 27.04 9.98 14.86
N LEU A 178 26.33 11.03 15.26
CA LEU A 178 25.31 10.96 16.32
C LEU A 178 24.10 10.11 15.91
N ILE A 179 23.69 10.22 14.64
CA ILE A 179 22.60 9.41 14.05
C ILE A 179 22.99 7.94 13.99
N SER A 180 24.18 7.62 13.48
CA SER A 180 24.64 6.24 13.28
C SER A 180 24.96 5.53 14.60
N THR A 181 25.55 6.23 15.57
CA THR A 181 25.95 5.63 16.85
C THR A 181 24.83 5.61 17.89
N GLY A 182 23.76 6.40 17.70
CA GLY A 182 22.69 6.56 18.69
C GLY A 182 23.14 7.19 20.02
N LYS A 183 24.39 7.65 20.12
CA LYS A 183 24.97 8.24 21.34
C LYS A 183 24.33 9.57 21.73
N PHE A 184 23.56 10.16 20.83
CA PHE A 184 22.80 11.39 21.08
C PHE A 184 21.95 11.36 22.36
N TYR A 185 21.31 10.23 22.68
CA TYR A 185 20.47 10.14 23.89
C TYR A 185 21.29 10.24 25.19
N SER A 186 22.56 9.80 25.17
CA SER A 186 23.45 9.96 26.32
C SER A 186 23.85 11.41 26.57
N LEU A 187 24.01 12.22 25.51
CA LEU A 187 24.32 13.64 25.64
C LEU A 187 23.18 14.41 26.32
N VAL A 188 21.93 14.12 25.92
CA VAL A 188 20.75 14.77 26.52
C VAL A 188 20.54 14.33 27.96
N SER A 189 20.67 13.04 28.29
CA SER A 189 20.59 12.57 29.67
C SER A 189 21.68 13.19 30.55
N LEU A 190 22.90 13.34 30.04
CA LEU A 190 23.99 13.98 30.76
C LEU A 190 23.71 15.47 31.00
N TYR A 191 23.22 16.19 29.98
CA TYR A 191 22.85 17.60 30.11
C TYR A 191 21.76 17.84 31.15
N ILE A 192 20.67 17.07 31.10
CA ILE A 192 19.57 17.16 32.07
C ILE A 192 20.12 16.90 33.47
N ARG A 193 20.94 15.85 33.65
CA ARG A 193 21.51 15.53 34.95
C ARG A 193 22.39 16.65 35.51
N ILE A 194 23.22 17.28 34.68
CA ILE A 194 24.08 18.39 35.09
C ILE A 194 23.27 19.63 35.50
N HIS A 195 22.12 19.89 34.87
CA HIS A 195 21.34 21.12 35.06
C HIS A 195 20.11 20.96 35.96
N THR A 196 19.81 19.76 36.47
CA THR A 196 18.68 19.51 37.39
C THR A 196 19.12 19.07 38.79
N GLU A 197 20.41 18.83 39.02
CA GLU A 197 20.99 18.54 40.35
C GLU A 197 21.42 19.82 41.12
N ASN A 198 20.84 20.99 40.82
CA ASN A 198 21.10 22.27 41.52
C ASN A 198 19.82 22.89 42.06
#